data_AF-A0A1Y1ZCL6-F1
#
_entry.id   AF-A0A1Y1ZCL6-F1
#
_cell.length_a   1.000
_cell.length_b   1.000
_cell.length_c   1.000
_cell.angle_alpha   90.00
_cell.angle_beta   90.00
_cell.angle_gamma   90.00
#
_symmetry.space_group_name_H-M   'P 1'
#
loop_
_entity.id
_entity.type
_entity.pdbx_description
1 polymer ?
#
loop_
_entity_poly.entity_id
_entity_poly.type
_entity_poly.pdbx_seq_one_letter_code
_entity_poly.pdbx_strand_id
1 'polypeptide(L)'
;MPPPDLPPADLSFPGLPPPDLHNIYQGKHDAWQLGESVDEFLKRLPPVTTTVDVCPWIWVANPFRDGHRNSGRPMVPELVQCGGELLQQSKQKRIAIQSEHDAKGKAAVTRMLNQEATQLKERIVDLAKETNLTEGKWMLFPSMKDLTRVWKLVVEGTIHNRLGSAAKVATNSGGTKARLICIYTKDFGDTKDVLRVLQELDGMGLVGFGRGIYYKADVYTYLDVYGGNAGDYGLQASIYSSQKMLSEAKFARSTPAPQKKQSTLDAFQTCSEPMDLD
;
A
#
# COMPACT_ATOMS: atom_id res chain seq x y z
N MET A 1 -0.37 -26.30 -48.34
CA MET A 1 0.49 -25.26 -47.75
C MET A 1 0.69 -25.61 -46.29
N PRO A 2 1.93 -25.66 -45.78
CA PRO A 2 2.17 -25.81 -44.34
C PRO A 2 1.78 -24.51 -43.60
N PRO A 3 1.50 -24.56 -42.28
CA PRO A 3 1.20 -23.38 -41.50
C PRO A 3 2.44 -22.47 -41.36
N PRO A 4 2.27 -21.15 -41.16
CA PRO A 4 3.38 -20.23 -41.01
C PRO A 4 4.14 -20.51 -39.71
N ASP A 5 5.47 -20.54 -39.81
CA ASP A 5 6.38 -20.69 -38.69
C ASP A 5 6.10 -19.64 -37.61
N LEU A 6 5.88 -20.10 -36.37
CA LEU A 6 5.94 -19.25 -35.19
C LEU A 6 7.40 -18.81 -34.98
N PRO A 7 7.68 -17.51 -34.73
CA PRO A 7 9.03 -17.09 -34.43
C PRO A 7 9.47 -17.69 -33.08
N PRO A 8 10.76 -18.04 -32.91
CA PRO A 8 11.26 -18.56 -31.65
C PRO A 8 11.12 -17.52 -30.54
N ALA A 9 10.67 -17.99 -29.37
CA ALA A 9 10.61 -17.22 -28.14
C ALA A 9 12.01 -17.05 -27.56
N ASP A 10 12.79 -16.13 -28.12
CA ASP A 10 14.01 -15.63 -27.48
C ASP A 10 14.13 -14.12 -27.72
N LEU A 11 13.53 -13.36 -26.81
CA LEU A 11 13.80 -11.93 -26.66
C LEU A 11 14.91 -11.74 -25.60
N SER A 12 16.04 -12.42 -25.76
CA SER A 12 17.28 -11.96 -25.14
C SER A 12 17.80 -10.78 -25.98
N PHE A 13 17.50 -9.56 -25.54
CA PHE A 13 18.13 -8.37 -26.09
C PHE A 13 19.62 -8.38 -25.70
N PRO A 14 20.56 -8.54 -26.65
CA PRO A 14 21.98 -8.54 -26.33
C PRO A 14 22.45 -7.09 -26.11
N GLY A 15 22.92 -6.78 -24.90
CA GLY A 15 23.69 -5.55 -24.66
C GLY A 15 23.34 -4.73 -23.42
N LEU A 16 22.32 -5.09 -22.64
CA LEU A 16 22.14 -4.48 -21.32
C LEU A 16 23.07 -5.18 -20.31
N PRO A 17 23.87 -4.45 -19.52
CA PRO A 17 24.59 -5.06 -18.40
C PRO A 17 23.58 -5.76 -17.49
N PRO A 18 23.95 -6.89 -16.85
CA PRO A 18 23.09 -7.53 -15.87
C PRO A 18 22.59 -6.48 -14.87
N PRO A 19 21.30 -6.52 -14.48
CA PRO A 19 20.77 -5.54 -13.54
C PRO A 19 21.61 -5.57 -12.25
N ASP A 20 21.97 -4.39 -11.76
CA ASP A 20 22.71 -4.24 -10.50
C ASP A 20 21.77 -4.54 -9.33
N LEU A 21 21.74 -5.80 -8.92
CA LEU A 21 20.86 -6.32 -7.89
C LEU A 21 21.44 -6.10 -6.49
N HIS A 22 20.62 -5.61 -5.58
CA HIS A 22 20.95 -5.36 -4.18
C HIS A 22 19.88 -5.90 -3.24
N ASN A 23 20.28 -6.64 -2.22
CA ASN A 23 19.38 -7.17 -1.20
C ASN A 23 19.74 -6.60 0.19
N ILE A 24 18.84 -5.78 0.76
CA ILE A 24 19.01 -5.18 2.09
C ILE A 24 19.06 -6.21 3.24
N TYR A 25 18.67 -7.45 2.95
CA TYR A 25 18.73 -8.58 3.89
C TYR A 25 19.80 -9.61 3.53
N GLN A 26 20.73 -9.27 2.64
CA GLN A 26 21.84 -10.15 2.29
C GLN A 26 22.64 -10.55 3.54
N GLY A 27 22.93 -11.85 3.67
CA GLY A 27 23.59 -12.45 4.83
C GLY A 27 22.68 -12.72 6.03
N LYS A 28 21.43 -12.24 6.04
CA LYS A 28 20.51 -12.52 7.15
C LYS A 28 19.88 -13.89 7.02
N HIS A 29 20.06 -14.73 8.05
CA HIS A 29 19.62 -16.12 8.05
C HIS A 29 18.10 -16.27 7.88
N ASP A 30 17.30 -15.27 8.25
CA ASP A 30 15.83 -15.24 8.19
C ASP A 30 15.28 -14.65 6.87
N ALA A 31 16.13 -14.44 5.87
CA ALA A 31 15.74 -13.83 4.60
C ALA A 31 16.19 -14.62 3.36
N TRP A 32 15.51 -14.38 2.24
CA TRP A 32 15.95 -14.81 0.92
C TRP A 32 17.30 -14.18 0.55
N GLN A 33 18.16 -14.94 -0.13
CA GLN A 33 19.52 -14.51 -0.49
C GLN A 33 19.70 -14.36 -2.00
N LEU A 34 20.53 -13.39 -2.43
CA LEU A 34 20.90 -13.27 -3.84
C LEU A 34 21.57 -14.56 -4.33
N GLY A 35 21.09 -15.09 -5.45
CA GLY A 35 21.55 -16.35 -6.04
C GLY A 35 20.88 -17.62 -5.49
N GLU A 36 20.08 -17.52 -4.42
CA GLU A 36 19.27 -18.63 -3.92
C GLU A 36 17.98 -18.75 -4.73
N SER A 37 17.62 -19.96 -5.17
CA SER A 37 16.34 -20.18 -5.83
C SER A 37 15.17 -20.07 -4.83
N VAL A 38 13.97 -19.78 -5.33
CA VAL A 38 12.78 -19.71 -4.48
C VAL A 38 12.51 -21.03 -3.77
N ASP A 39 12.73 -22.16 -4.44
CA ASP A 39 12.51 -23.48 -3.85
C ASP A 39 13.53 -23.83 -2.76
N GLU A 40 14.81 -23.47 -2.94
CA GLU A 40 15.83 -23.60 -1.89
C GLU A 40 15.49 -22.75 -0.67
N PHE A 41 15.07 -21.50 -0.89
CA PHE A 41 14.65 -20.59 0.18
C PHE A 41 13.46 -21.15 0.97
N LEU A 42 12.42 -21.64 0.28
CA LEU A 42 11.25 -22.23 0.93
C LEU A 42 11.54 -23.56 1.62
N LYS A 43 12.53 -24.32 1.14
CA LYS A 43 13.01 -25.53 1.81
C LYS A 43 13.81 -25.19 3.08
N ARG A 44 14.60 -24.12 3.05
CA ARG A 44 15.40 -23.63 4.18
C ARG A 44 14.54 -22.96 5.24
N LEU A 45 13.55 -22.17 4.83
CA LEU A 45 12.64 -21.41 5.70
C LEU A 45 11.16 -21.64 5.34
N PRO A 46 10.63 -22.85 5.58
CA PRO A 46 9.21 -23.15 5.38
C PRO A 46 8.34 -22.42 6.42
N PRO A 47 7.46 -21.48 6.02
CA PRO A 47 6.71 -20.65 6.98
C PRO A 47 5.72 -21.43 7.86
N VAL A 48 5.35 -22.65 7.44
CA VAL A 48 4.47 -23.54 8.21
C VAL A 48 5.20 -24.11 9.43
N THR A 49 6.48 -24.48 9.30
CA THR A 49 7.20 -25.24 10.32
C THR A 49 8.32 -24.45 11.02
N THR A 50 8.87 -23.41 10.39
CA THR A 50 9.80 -22.49 11.07
C THR A 50 9.10 -21.86 12.27
N THR A 51 9.68 -21.96 13.45
CA THR A 51 9.10 -21.46 14.71
C THR A 51 9.57 -20.05 15.02
N VAL A 52 8.81 -19.36 15.87
CA VAL A 52 9.14 -18.01 16.38
C VAL A 52 10.50 -17.96 17.09
N ASP A 53 10.92 -19.06 17.71
CA ASP A 53 12.22 -19.18 18.40
C ASP A 53 13.42 -19.19 17.43
N VAL A 54 13.20 -19.65 16.19
CA VAL A 54 14.22 -19.56 15.12
C VAL A 54 14.28 -18.12 14.60
N CYS A 55 13.13 -17.62 14.14
CA CYS A 55 12.96 -16.23 13.78
C CYS A 55 11.47 -15.86 13.86
N PRO A 56 11.11 -14.63 14.25
CA PRO A 56 9.71 -14.21 14.32
C PRO A 56 9.09 -13.92 12.94
N TRP A 57 9.94 -13.66 11.94
CA TRP A 57 9.56 -13.29 10.59
C TRP A 57 10.54 -13.89 9.59
N ILE A 58 10.01 -14.33 8.45
CA ILE A 58 10.82 -14.66 7.27
C ILE A 58 10.66 -13.52 6.27
N TRP A 59 11.77 -13.04 5.70
CA TRP A 59 11.82 -11.83 4.87
C TRP A 59 12.25 -12.10 3.42
N VAL A 60 11.77 -11.26 2.52
CA VAL A 60 12.28 -11.13 1.15
C VAL A 60 12.31 -9.64 0.80
N ALA A 61 13.39 -9.17 0.18
CA ALA A 61 13.48 -7.83 -0.37
C ALA A 61 13.45 -7.88 -1.89
N ASN A 62 12.87 -6.84 -2.49
CA ASN A 62 12.97 -6.63 -3.92
C ASN A 62 14.43 -6.26 -4.27
N PRO A 63 15.12 -7.01 -5.14
CA PRO A 63 16.53 -6.81 -5.37
C PRO A 63 16.84 -5.60 -6.28
N PHE A 64 15.85 -4.99 -6.91
CA PHE A 64 16.06 -3.89 -7.84
C PHE A 64 16.22 -2.56 -7.09
N ARG A 65 17.14 -1.70 -7.53
CA ARG A 65 17.40 -0.37 -6.91
C ARG A 65 16.13 0.48 -6.80
N ASP A 66 15.34 0.51 -7.86
CA ASP A 66 14.03 1.17 -7.90
C ASP A 66 12.94 0.45 -7.07
N GLY A 67 13.27 -0.69 -6.46
CA GLY A 67 12.45 -1.37 -5.47
C GLY A 67 12.70 -0.89 -4.03
N HIS A 68 13.82 -0.21 -3.74
CA HIS A 68 14.20 0.19 -2.37
C HIS A 68 13.68 1.57 -1.96
N ARG A 69 13.58 1.83 -0.65
CA ARG A 69 13.14 3.14 -0.13
C ARG A 69 13.98 4.28 -0.72
N ASN A 70 13.30 5.31 -1.23
CA ASN A 70 13.94 6.57 -1.61
C ASN A 70 14.01 7.57 -0.44
N SER A 71 13.36 7.27 0.69
CA SER A 71 13.28 8.16 1.86
C SER A 71 14.54 8.10 2.71
N GLY A 72 14.85 9.20 3.42
CA GLY A 72 15.94 9.24 4.40
C GLY A 72 15.77 8.22 5.53
N ARG A 73 16.77 8.14 6.42
CA ARG A 73 16.73 7.25 7.58
C ARG A 73 15.48 7.55 8.44
N PRO A 74 14.65 6.54 8.77
CA PRO A 74 13.46 6.76 9.60
C PRO A 74 13.83 7.27 11.01
N MET A 75 13.15 8.31 11.46
CA MET A 75 13.32 8.92 12.80
C MET A 75 12.30 8.32 13.78
N VAL A 76 12.40 7.01 14.00
CA VAL A 76 11.42 6.24 14.81
C VAL A 76 11.22 6.79 16.24
N PRO A 77 12.27 7.14 17.01
CA PRO A 77 12.06 7.66 18.37
C PRO A 77 11.21 8.93 18.40
N GLU A 78 11.47 9.85 17.46
CA GLU A 78 10.75 11.12 17.36
C GLU A 78 9.30 10.92 16.92
N LEU A 79 9.07 10.01 15.96
CA LEU A 79 7.72 9.59 15.57
C LEU A 79 6.94 9.05 16.79
N VAL A 80 7.52 8.14 17.56
CA VAL A 80 6.85 7.51 18.70
C VAL A 80 6.53 8.54 19.78
N GLN A 81 7.47 9.45 20.07
CA GLN A 81 7.27 10.52 21.05
C GLN A 81 6.16 11.48 20.59
N CYS A 82 6.34 12.16 19.46
CA CYS A 82 5.40 13.16 18.97
C CYS A 82 4.04 12.55 18.63
N GLY A 83 4.03 11.34 18.05
CA GLY A 83 2.79 10.63 17.73
C GLY A 83 2.04 10.18 18.98
N GLY A 84 2.73 9.77 20.04
CA GLY A 84 2.14 9.48 21.34
C GLY A 84 1.42 10.70 21.92
N GLU A 85 2.04 11.87 21.84
CA GLU A 85 1.43 13.15 22.26
C GLU A 85 0.19 13.50 21.43
N LEU A 86 0.24 13.33 20.10
CA LEU A 86 -0.93 13.53 19.22
C LEU A 86 -2.11 12.64 19.61
N LEU A 87 -1.85 11.37 19.90
CA LEU A 87 -2.87 10.40 20.32
C LEU A 87 -3.46 10.74 21.69
N GLN A 88 -2.62 11.14 22.65
CA GLN A 88 -3.07 11.57 23.97
C GLN A 88 -3.95 12.83 23.91
N GLN A 89 -3.51 13.84 23.14
CA GLN A 89 -4.28 15.07 22.92
C GLN A 89 -5.63 14.78 22.24
N SER A 90 -5.65 13.87 21.27
CA SER A 90 -6.89 13.42 20.63
C SER A 90 -7.85 12.81 21.63
N LYS A 91 -7.39 11.86 22.46
CA LYS A 91 -8.22 11.25 23.52
C LYS A 91 -8.85 12.30 24.42
N GLN A 92 -8.06 13.26 24.90
CA GLN A 92 -8.57 14.33 25.76
C GLN A 92 -9.60 15.21 25.05
N LYS A 93 -9.33 15.60 23.79
CA LYS A 93 -10.25 16.41 22.99
C LYS A 93 -11.57 15.68 22.73
N ARG A 94 -11.53 14.38 22.45
CA ARG A 94 -12.72 13.56 22.22
C ARG A 94 -13.57 13.43 23.48
N ILE A 95 -12.94 13.24 24.65
CA ILE A 95 -13.65 13.25 25.95
C ILE A 95 -14.35 14.59 26.17
N ALA A 96 -13.66 15.72 25.90
CA ALA A 96 -14.24 17.04 26.02
C ALA A 96 -15.45 17.24 25.09
N ILE A 97 -15.32 16.87 23.81
CA ILE A 97 -16.42 16.93 22.82
C ILE A 97 -17.62 16.10 23.29
N GLN A 98 -17.37 14.91 23.84
CA GLN A 98 -18.43 14.02 24.31
C GLN A 98 -19.16 14.58 25.54
N SER A 99 -18.48 15.35 26.39
CA SER A 99 -19.06 16.00 27.57
C SER A 99 -20.00 17.17 27.24
N GLU A 100 -19.91 17.74 26.03
CA GLU A 100 -20.77 18.84 25.58
C GLU A 100 -22.11 18.37 24.98
N HIS A 101 -22.42 17.07 25.10
CA HIS A 101 -23.60 16.45 24.48
C HIS A 101 -24.92 17.13 24.84
N ASP A 102 -25.11 17.47 26.11
CA ASP A 102 -26.35 18.06 26.60
C ASP A 102 -26.54 19.51 26.12
N ALA A 103 -25.44 20.21 25.83
CA ALA A 103 -25.46 21.59 25.36
C ALA A 103 -25.59 21.73 23.84
N LYS A 104 -24.98 20.81 23.07
CA LYS A 104 -24.86 20.93 21.59
C LYS A 104 -25.69 19.92 20.81
N GLY A 105 -26.21 18.88 21.48
CA GLY A 105 -26.99 17.80 20.87
C GLY A 105 -26.16 16.79 20.07
N LYS A 106 -26.71 15.58 19.91
CA LYS A 106 -26.03 14.41 19.34
C LYS A 106 -25.40 14.64 17.96
N ALA A 107 -26.12 15.29 17.04
CA ALA A 107 -25.64 15.50 15.67
C ALA A 107 -24.41 16.42 15.61
N ALA A 108 -24.37 17.48 16.43
CA ALA A 108 -23.23 18.38 16.51
C ALA A 108 -22.00 17.69 17.08
N VAL A 109 -22.17 16.90 18.15
CA VAL A 109 -21.11 16.10 18.77
C VAL A 109 -20.51 15.11 17.76
N THR A 110 -21.35 14.34 17.05
CA THR A 110 -20.87 13.41 16.02
C THR A 110 -20.06 14.11 14.93
N ARG A 111 -20.51 15.28 14.46
CA ARG A 111 -19.76 16.08 13.48
C ARG A 111 -18.39 16.51 14.00
N MET A 112 -18.31 16.98 15.25
CA MET A 112 -17.06 17.39 15.88
C MET A 112 -16.09 16.22 16.09
N LEU A 113 -16.58 15.05 16.50
CA LEU A 113 -15.77 13.84 16.64
C LEU A 113 -15.20 13.35 15.30
N ASN A 114 -15.98 13.46 14.21
CA ASN A 114 -15.52 13.11 12.88
C ASN A 114 -14.46 14.11 12.37
N GLN A 115 -14.68 15.41 12.59
CA GLN A 115 -13.70 16.44 12.24
C GLN A 115 -12.39 16.26 13.00
N GLU A 116 -12.46 15.95 14.28
CA GLU A 116 -11.27 15.68 15.10
C GLU A 116 -10.51 14.44 14.60
N ALA A 117 -11.20 13.36 14.26
CA ALA A 117 -10.58 12.17 13.69
C ALA A 117 -9.86 12.44 12.37
N THR A 118 -10.47 13.24 11.48
CA THR A 118 -9.82 13.69 10.23
C THR A 118 -8.55 14.50 10.51
N GLN A 119 -8.61 15.47 11.42
CA GLN A 119 -7.46 16.30 11.81
C GLN A 119 -6.34 15.48 12.46
N LEU A 120 -6.68 14.48 13.29
CA LEU A 120 -5.67 13.57 13.84
C LEU A 120 -5.00 12.76 12.73
N LYS A 121 -5.78 12.22 11.80
CA LYS A 121 -5.24 11.44 10.68
C LYS A 121 -4.26 12.26 9.85
N GLU A 122 -4.60 13.51 9.53
CA GLU A 122 -3.73 14.43 8.79
C GLU A 122 -2.42 14.69 9.55
N ARG A 123 -2.48 15.04 10.84
CA ARG A 123 -1.28 15.26 11.67
C ARG A 123 -0.38 14.03 11.77
N ILE A 124 -0.94 12.83 11.87
CA ILE A 124 -0.15 11.59 11.87
C ILE A 124 0.53 11.36 10.51
N VAL A 125 -0.16 11.67 9.40
CA VAL A 125 0.42 11.57 8.05
C VAL A 125 1.56 12.57 7.86
N ASP A 126 1.40 13.80 8.32
CA ASP A 126 2.45 14.83 8.22
C ASP A 126 3.66 14.44 9.07
N LEU A 127 3.44 14.00 10.31
CA LEU A 127 4.51 13.48 11.17
C LEU A 127 5.24 12.29 10.53
N ALA A 128 4.52 11.39 9.87
CA ALA A 128 5.13 10.26 9.17
C ALA A 128 6.05 10.72 8.01
N LYS A 129 5.68 11.79 7.30
CA LYS A 129 6.54 12.38 6.26
C LYS A 129 7.76 13.06 6.85
N GLU A 130 7.58 13.88 7.89
CA GLU A 130 8.66 14.59 8.59
C GLU A 130 9.72 13.63 9.13
N THR A 131 9.28 12.47 9.62
CA THR A 131 10.16 11.44 10.21
C THR A 131 10.61 10.37 9.21
N ASN A 132 10.35 10.53 7.91
CA ASN A 132 10.70 9.58 6.85
C ASN A 132 10.11 8.16 7.05
N LEU A 133 8.96 8.03 7.70
CA LEU A 133 8.25 6.75 7.93
C LEU A 133 6.97 6.65 7.09
N THR A 134 7.13 6.75 5.77
CA THR A 134 6.03 6.71 4.81
C THR A 134 5.68 5.30 4.32
N GLU A 135 6.37 4.26 4.76
CA GLU A 135 6.05 2.89 4.33
C GLU A 135 4.66 2.44 4.78
N GLY A 136 4.12 1.46 4.07
CA GLY A 136 2.97 0.70 4.53
C GLY A 136 2.92 -0.67 3.89
N LYS A 137 1.92 -1.46 4.26
CA LYS A 137 1.83 -2.86 3.83
C LYS A 137 0.41 -3.33 3.55
N TRP A 138 0.26 -4.08 2.46
CA TRP A 138 -0.89 -4.95 2.24
C TRP A 138 -0.78 -6.17 3.16
N MET A 139 -1.87 -6.52 3.85
CA MET A 139 -1.91 -7.63 4.80
C MET A 139 -2.79 -8.78 4.30
N LEU A 140 -2.19 -9.95 4.13
CA LEU A 140 -2.85 -11.19 3.73
C LEU A 140 -2.89 -12.17 4.91
N PHE A 141 -3.97 -12.93 5.00
CA PHE A 141 -4.19 -13.96 6.02
C PHE A 141 -4.58 -15.29 5.35
N PRO A 142 -3.69 -15.94 4.58
CA PRO A 142 -4.01 -17.21 3.93
C PRO A 142 -4.31 -18.30 4.96
N SER A 143 -5.10 -19.30 4.52
CA SER A 143 -5.30 -20.53 5.28
C SER A 143 -3.96 -21.25 5.48
N MET A 144 -3.83 -22.07 6.53
CA MET A 144 -2.61 -22.87 6.74
C MET A 144 -2.32 -23.80 5.55
N LYS A 145 -3.35 -24.27 4.84
CA LYS A 145 -3.22 -25.11 3.64
C LYS A 145 -2.60 -24.33 2.46
N ASP A 146 -2.96 -23.06 2.32
CA ASP A 146 -2.51 -22.21 1.22
C ASP A 146 -1.23 -21.44 1.52
N LEU A 147 -0.80 -21.40 2.78
CA LEU A 147 0.30 -20.54 3.25
C LEU A 147 1.57 -20.67 2.42
N THR A 148 2.07 -21.88 2.20
CA THR A 148 3.30 -22.11 1.42
C THR A 148 3.14 -21.65 -0.03
N ARG A 149 1.99 -21.94 -0.66
CA ARG A 149 1.71 -21.52 -2.04
C ARG A 149 1.64 -20.00 -2.16
N VAL A 150 0.90 -19.34 -1.26
CA VAL A 150 0.77 -17.87 -1.26
C VAL A 150 2.12 -17.21 -0.98
N TRP A 151 2.89 -17.73 -0.02
CA TRP A 151 4.23 -17.20 0.26
C TRP A 151 5.17 -17.35 -0.93
N LYS A 152 5.17 -18.50 -1.61
CA LYS A 152 5.93 -18.70 -2.86
C LYS A 152 5.62 -17.63 -3.91
N LEU A 153 4.34 -17.38 -4.19
CA LEU A 153 3.90 -16.37 -5.14
C LEU A 153 4.34 -14.95 -4.75
N VAL A 154 4.28 -14.63 -3.45
CA VAL A 154 4.72 -13.33 -2.93
C VAL A 154 6.23 -13.17 -3.05
N VAL A 155 7.02 -14.21 -2.74
CA VAL A 155 8.47 -14.20 -2.92
C VAL A 155 8.82 -13.98 -4.38
N GLU A 156 8.26 -14.78 -5.30
CA GLU A 156 8.46 -14.64 -6.74
C GLU A 156 8.05 -13.25 -7.24
N GLY A 157 6.89 -12.74 -6.83
CA GLY A 157 6.44 -11.40 -7.19
C GLY A 157 7.38 -10.29 -6.70
N THR A 158 7.95 -10.45 -5.51
CA THR A 158 8.86 -9.47 -4.91
C THR A 158 10.23 -9.49 -5.58
N ILE A 159 10.83 -10.66 -5.78
CA ILE A 159 12.19 -10.75 -6.36
C ILE A 159 12.24 -10.43 -7.86
N HIS A 160 11.11 -10.50 -8.56
CA HIS A 160 10.99 -10.14 -9.98
C HIS A 160 10.40 -8.73 -10.18
N ASN A 161 10.46 -7.85 -9.17
CA ASN A 161 10.03 -6.46 -9.25
C ASN A 161 8.55 -6.24 -9.63
N ARG A 162 7.68 -7.22 -9.39
CA ARG A 162 6.24 -7.10 -9.66
C ARG A 162 5.48 -6.56 -8.45
N LEU A 163 5.88 -6.97 -7.26
CA LEU A 163 5.34 -6.45 -6.00
C LEU A 163 6.15 -5.24 -5.51
N GLY A 164 5.95 -4.81 -4.27
CA GLY A 164 6.60 -3.61 -3.74
C GLY A 164 8.02 -3.86 -3.24
N SER A 165 8.43 -3.15 -2.19
CA SER A 165 9.84 -3.06 -1.76
C SER A 165 10.34 -4.30 -1.01
N ALA A 166 9.45 -4.94 -0.25
CA ALA A 166 9.77 -6.12 0.53
C ALA A 166 8.49 -6.88 0.88
N ALA A 167 8.65 -8.11 1.37
CA ALA A 167 7.58 -8.85 2.01
C ALA A 167 8.08 -9.64 3.21
N LYS A 168 7.17 -9.97 4.11
CA LYS A 168 7.44 -10.85 5.25
C LYS A 168 6.28 -11.77 5.56
N VAL A 169 6.58 -12.93 6.12
CA VAL A 169 5.59 -13.88 6.64
C VAL A 169 5.88 -14.21 8.09
N ALA A 170 4.83 -14.26 8.91
CA ALA A 170 4.92 -14.66 10.31
C ALA A 170 5.23 -16.15 10.43
N THR A 171 6.13 -16.50 11.33
CA THR A 171 6.49 -17.89 11.62
C THR A 171 5.52 -18.56 12.59
N ASN A 172 5.74 -19.84 12.87
CA ASN A 172 4.90 -20.62 13.75
C ASN A 172 5.08 -20.21 15.23
N SER A 173 4.12 -19.48 15.77
CA SER A 173 4.01 -19.13 17.19
C SER A 173 3.13 -20.09 18.00
N GLY A 174 2.85 -21.28 17.46
CA GLY A 174 1.87 -22.22 18.02
C GLY A 174 0.42 -21.92 17.59
N GLY A 175 -0.40 -22.97 17.53
CA GLY A 175 -1.82 -22.90 17.20
C GLY A 175 -2.15 -22.88 15.70
N THR A 176 -3.46 -22.90 15.40
CA THR A 176 -4.03 -23.12 14.05
C THR A 176 -4.45 -21.83 13.34
N LYS A 177 -4.15 -20.67 13.91
CA LYS A 177 -4.52 -19.36 13.33
C LYS A 177 -3.84 -19.13 11.97
N ALA A 178 -4.50 -18.41 11.06
CA ALA A 178 -3.89 -17.95 9.82
C ALA A 178 -2.60 -17.16 10.11
N ARG A 179 -1.57 -17.32 9.27
CA ARG A 179 -0.32 -16.54 9.38
C ARG A 179 -0.44 -15.25 8.58
N LEU A 180 0.09 -14.16 9.14
CA LEU A 180 0.13 -12.87 8.46
C LEU A 180 1.25 -12.84 7.42
N ILE A 181 0.93 -12.47 6.19
CA ILE A 181 1.89 -12.04 5.18
C ILE A 181 1.71 -10.54 4.96
N CYS A 182 2.81 -9.79 4.99
CA CYS A 182 2.82 -8.37 4.65
C CYS A 182 3.61 -8.14 3.37
N ILE A 183 3.07 -7.35 2.45
CA ILE A 183 3.75 -6.88 1.23
C ILE A 183 3.85 -5.36 1.30
N TYR A 184 5.07 -4.84 1.34
CA TYR A 184 5.36 -3.43 1.58
C TYR A 184 5.35 -2.62 0.31
N THR A 185 4.91 -1.36 0.42
CA THR A 185 5.21 -0.31 -0.57
C THR A 185 5.97 0.82 0.12
N LYS A 186 6.69 1.61 -0.69
CA LYS A 186 7.65 2.60 -0.17
C LYS A 186 6.98 3.81 0.47
N ASP A 187 5.84 4.21 -0.06
CA ASP A 187 5.11 5.39 0.37
C ASP A 187 3.60 5.11 0.31
N PHE A 188 2.95 5.13 1.47
CA PHE A 188 1.51 4.97 1.57
C PHE A 188 0.73 6.10 0.90
N GLY A 189 1.34 7.27 0.68
CA GLY A 189 0.77 8.40 -0.04
C GLY A 189 0.84 8.25 -1.56
N ASP A 190 1.73 7.40 -2.07
CA ASP A 190 1.77 7.04 -3.50
C ASP A 190 0.67 6.03 -3.83
N THR A 191 -0.54 6.55 -3.97
CA THR A 191 -1.73 5.75 -4.29
C THR A 191 -1.60 4.99 -5.61
N LYS A 192 -0.75 5.43 -6.54
CA LYS A 192 -0.51 4.72 -7.80
C LYS A 192 0.32 3.46 -7.57
N ASP A 193 1.40 3.53 -6.80
CA ASP A 193 2.20 2.35 -6.46
C ASP A 193 1.41 1.38 -5.56
N VAL A 194 0.69 1.90 -4.57
CA VAL A 194 -0.19 1.09 -3.70
C VAL A 194 -1.23 0.32 -4.53
N LEU A 195 -1.87 0.99 -5.51
CA LEU A 195 -2.83 0.36 -6.41
C LEU A 195 -2.17 -0.61 -7.39
N ARG A 196 -0.98 -0.29 -7.93
CA ARG A 196 -0.23 -1.16 -8.84
C ARG A 196 0.09 -2.50 -8.16
N VAL A 197 0.61 -2.45 -6.93
CA VAL A 197 0.89 -3.67 -6.15
C VAL A 197 -0.41 -4.43 -5.85
N LEU A 198 -1.51 -3.73 -5.53
CA LEU A 198 -2.80 -4.37 -5.31
C LEU A 198 -3.33 -5.09 -6.57
N GLN A 199 -3.20 -4.47 -7.74
CA GLN A 199 -3.62 -5.06 -9.01
C GLN A 199 -2.79 -6.29 -9.36
N GLU A 200 -1.49 -6.28 -9.07
CA GLU A 200 -0.65 -7.47 -9.22
C GLU A 200 -1.09 -8.60 -8.28
N LEU A 201 -1.35 -8.28 -7.00
CA LEU A 201 -1.89 -9.25 -6.03
C LEU A 201 -3.25 -9.83 -6.48
N ASP A 202 -4.13 -9.00 -7.06
CA ASP A 202 -5.42 -9.41 -7.60
C ASP A 202 -5.24 -10.34 -8.81
N GLY A 203 -4.35 -9.98 -9.75
CA GLY A 203 -3.99 -10.80 -10.92
C GLY A 203 -3.37 -12.15 -10.56
N MET A 204 -2.65 -12.23 -9.43
CA MET A 204 -2.14 -13.48 -8.86
C MET A 204 -3.23 -14.31 -8.14
N GLY A 205 -4.46 -13.80 -8.00
CA GLY A 205 -5.54 -14.45 -7.26
C GLY A 205 -5.34 -14.43 -5.74
N LEU A 206 -4.57 -13.48 -5.21
CA LEU A 206 -4.25 -13.36 -3.77
C LEU A 206 -5.16 -12.39 -3.02
N VAL A 207 -5.95 -11.60 -3.74
CA VAL A 207 -7.03 -10.78 -3.18
C VAL A 207 -8.28 -11.66 -3.12
N GLY A 208 -8.41 -12.44 -2.03
CA GLY A 208 -9.43 -13.47 -1.91
C GLY A 208 -10.87 -12.98 -2.07
N PHE A 209 -11.79 -13.91 -2.39
CA PHE A 209 -13.23 -13.68 -2.36
C PHE A 209 -13.71 -13.48 -0.91
N GLY A 210 -14.48 -12.41 -0.64
CA GLY A 210 -14.95 -12.07 0.70
C GLY A 210 -14.67 -10.60 1.05
N ARG A 211 -14.17 -10.32 2.27
CA ARG A 211 -13.90 -8.96 2.78
C ARG A 211 -12.69 -8.25 2.12
N GLY A 212 -11.97 -8.93 1.24
CA GLY A 212 -10.73 -8.43 0.65
C GLY A 212 -9.57 -8.31 1.65
N ILE A 213 -8.48 -7.70 1.18
CA ILE A 213 -7.30 -7.36 1.98
C ILE A 213 -7.27 -5.86 2.32
N TYR A 214 -6.49 -5.52 3.35
CA TYR A 214 -6.38 -4.16 3.87
C TYR A 214 -4.92 -3.68 3.88
N TYR A 215 -4.75 -2.38 3.71
CA TYR A 215 -3.45 -1.71 3.72
C TYR A 215 -3.29 -0.91 5.00
N LYS A 216 -2.20 -1.15 5.74
CA LYS A 216 -1.85 -0.42 6.97
C LYS A 216 -0.57 0.37 6.76
N ALA A 217 -0.58 1.67 7.06
CA ALA A 217 0.62 2.47 7.12
C ALA A 217 1.48 2.08 8.34
N ASP A 218 2.80 2.08 8.18
CA ASP A 218 3.72 1.67 9.24
C ASP A 218 3.67 2.59 10.44
N VAL A 219 3.41 3.89 10.24
CA VAL A 219 3.19 4.83 11.34
C VAL A 219 2.14 4.33 12.34
N TYR A 220 1.03 3.72 11.88
CA TYR A 220 0.03 3.15 12.80
C TYR A 220 0.53 1.90 13.54
N THR A 221 1.54 1.21 13.03
CA THR A 221 2.19 0.10 13.73
C THR A 221 3.11 0.64 14.82
N TYR A 222 3.90 1.68 14.53
CA TYR A 222 4.79 2.29 15.53
C TYR A 222 4.06 3.08 16.61
N LEU A 223 2.87 3.60 16.31
CA LEU A 223 2.01 4.29 17.29
C LEU A 223 1.01 3.35 18.00
N ASP A 224 1.18 2.04 17.86
CA ASP A 224 0.31 1.02 18.45
C ASP A 224 -1.19 1.18 18.15
N VAL A 225 -1.53 1.68 16.96
CA VAL A 225 -2.91 1.80 16.48
C VAL A 225 -3.32 0.51 15.76
N TYR A 226 -4.17 -0.27 16.40
CA TYR A 226 -4.66 -1.58 15.93
C TYR A 226 -6.19 -1.63 15.95
N GLY A 227 -6.76 -2.68 15.35
CA GLY A 227 -8.23 -2.82 15.25
C GLY A 227 -8.96 -2.75 16.59
N GLY A 228 -8.31 -3.17 17.68
CA GLY A 228 -8.90 -3.14 19.03
C GLY A 228 -8.93 -1.77 19.70
N ASN A 229 -8.14 -0.79 19.24
CA ASN A 229 -8.02 0.53 19.90
C ASN A 229 -8.14 1.74 18.95
N ALA A 230 -8.15 1.53 17.63
CA ALA A 230 -8.22 2.62 16.66
C ALA A 230 -9.50 3.47 16.83
N GLY A 231 -10.60 2.84 17.25
CA GLY A 231 -11.88 3.50 17.51
C GLY A 231 -11.83 4.55 18.63
N ASP A 232 -10.92 4.39 19.61
CA ASP A 232 -10.72 5.36 20.70
C ASP A 232 -10.34 6.75 20.16
N TYR A 233 -9.65 6.75 19.02
CA TYR A 233 -9.17 7.93 18.31
C TYR A 233 -10.06 8.33 17.13
N GLY A 234 -11.18 7.62 16.89
CA GLY A 234 -11.99 7.78 15.68
C GLY A 234 -11.28 7.35 14.40
N LEU A 235 -10.19 6.60 14.50
CA LEU A 235 -9.38 6.13 13.38
C LEU A 235 -9.79 4.72 12.96
N GLN A 236 -9.31 4.31 11.77
CA GLN A 236 -9.26 2.93 11.35
C GLN A 236 -7.81 2.44 11.35
N ALA A 237 -7.58 1.18 11.73
CA ALA A 237 -6.24 0.59 11.72
C ALA A 237 -5.69 0.31 10.31
N SER A 238 -6.46 0.59 9.26
CA SER A 238 -6.09 0.46 7.86
C SER A 238 -6.53 1.71 7.11
N ILE A 239 -5.70 2.18 6.18
CA ILE A 239 -5.95 3.42 5.42
C ILE A 239 -6.53 3.16 4.03
N TYR A 240 -6.35 1.94 3.50
CA TYR A 240 -6.99 1.49 2.28
C TYR A 240 -7.61 0.09 2.44
N SER A 241 -8.67 -0.16 1.68
CA SER A 241 -9.22 -1.49 1.45
C SER A 241 -9.13 -1.84 -0.04
N SER A 242 -8.78 -3.09 -0.32
CA SER A 242 -8.67 -3.59 -1.69
C SER A 242 -9.97 -3.40 -2.49
N GLN A 243 -11.11 -3.74 -1.89
CA GLN A 243 -12.42 -3.62 -2.53
C GLN A 243 -12.71 -2.20 -2.99
N LYS A 244 -12.44 -1.19 -2.13
CA LYS A 244 -12.67 0.21 -2.45
C LYS A 244 -11.72 0.71 -3.53
N MET A 245 -10.42 0.41 -3.40
CA MET A 245 -9.43 0.84 -4.39
C MET A 245 -9.68 0.21 -5.77
N LEU A 246 -10.02 -1.08 -5.82
CA LEU A 246 -10.31 -1.77 -7.08
C LEU A 246 -11.62 -1.30 -7.71
N SER A 247 -12.65 -0.99 -6.91
CA SER A 247 -13.90 -0.45 -7.45
C SER A 247 -13.68 0.94 -8.03
N GLU A 248 -13.03 1.84 -7.30
CA GLU A 248 -12.68 3.20 -7.76
C GLU A 248 -11.84 3.16 -9.05
N ALA A 249 -10.85 2.27 -9.14
CA ALA A 249 -10.04 2.09 -10.34
C ALA A 249 -10.82 1.54 -11.55
N LYS A 250 -11.89 0.76 -11.32
CA LYS A 250 -12.80 0.31 -12.40
C LYS A 250 -13.66 1.48 -12.89
N PHE A 251 -14.22 2.28 -11.99
CA PHE A 251 -15.03 3.46 -12.33
C PHE A 251 -14.22 4.53 -13.08
N ALA A 252 -12.97 4.78 -12.67
CA ALA A 252 -12.09 5.71 -13.36
C ALA A 252 -11.79 5.30 -14.82
N ARG A 253 -11.72 3.99 -15.09
CA ARG A 253 -11.52 3.45 -16.45
C ARG A 253 -12.78 3.48 -17.31
N SER A 254 -13.97 3.45 -16.71
CA SER A 254 -15.25 3.44 -17.43
C SER A 254 -15.82 4.83 -17.73
N THR A 255 -15.23 5.91 -17.19
CA THR A 255 -15.71 7.28 -17.42
C THR A 255 -15.05 7.86 -18.67
N PRO A 256 -15.79 8.17 -19.76
CA PRO A 256 -15.21 8.81 -20.94
C PRO A 256 -14.70 10.21 -20.57
N ALA A 257 -13.53 10.59 -21.09
CA ALA A 257 -13.04 11.96 -20.96
C ALA A 257 -14.07 12.95 -21.55
N PRO A 258 -14.36 14.09 -20.90
CA PRO A 258 -15.26 15.08 -21.46
C PRO A 258 -14.67 15.59 -22.79
N GLN A 259 -15.39 15.33 -23.88
CA GLN A 259 -15.09 15.87 -25.20
C GLN A 259 -15.09 17.40 -25.09
N LYS A 260 -13.93 18.02 -25.32
CA LYS A 260 -13.84 19.47 -25.53
C LYS A 260 -14.77 19.80 -26.70
N LYS A 261 -15.89 20.46 -26.44
CA LYS A 261 -16.70 21.08 -27.50
C LYS A 261 -15.80 22.10 -28.19
N GLN A 262 -15.43 21.83 -29.44
CA GLN A 262 -14.84 22.80 -30.32
C GLN A 262 -15.88 23.92 -30.50
N SER A 263 -15.58 25.09 -29.93
CA SER A 263 -16.33 26.31 -30.19
C SER A 263 -15.96 26.77 -31.60
N THR A 264 -16.86 26.57 -32.55
CA THR A 264 -16.83 27.29 -33.83
C THR A 264 -17.36 28.69 -33.58
N LEU A 265 -16.45 29.66 -33.48
CA LEU A 265 -16.74 31.08 -33.65
C LEU A 265 -16.36 31.43 -35.09
N ASP A 266 -17.35 31.47 -35.97
CA ASP A 266 -17.26 32.14 -37.27
C ASP A 266 -18.67 32.60 -37.66
N ALA A 267 -18.96 33.87 -37.42
CA ALA A 267 -19.89 34.70 -38.18
C ALA A 267 -20.02 36.06 -37.48
N PHE A 268 -19.22 37.04 -37.89
CA PHE A 268 -19.65 38.45 -37.96
C PHE A 268 -18.68 39.18 -38.88
N GLN A 269 -19.01 39.20 -40.18
CA GLN A 269 -18.41 40.12 -41.13
C GLN A 269 -19.53 40.98 -41.74
N THR A 270 -19.27 42.28 -41.71
CA THR A 270 -19.84 43.40 -42.51
C THR A 270 -21.27 43.87 -42.24
N CYS A 271 -21.38 44.96 -41.48
CA CYS A 271 -22.29 46.06 -41.78
C CYS A 271 -21.44 47.31 -42.04
N SER A 272 -21.44 47.77 -43.29
CA SER A 272 -20.83 49.00 -43.77
C SER A 272 -21.70 50.22 -43.42
N GLU A 273 -21.07 51.28 -42.91
CA GLU A 273 -21.65 52.62 -42.72
C GLU A 273 -21.96 53.31 -44.07
N PRO A 274 -22.97 54.20 -44.15
CA PRO A 274 -23.08 55.15 -45.24
C PRO A 274 -22.38 56.46 -44.87
N MET A 275 -21.44 56.92 -45.71
CA MET A 275 -21.02 58.32 -45.77
C MET A 275 -21.87 59.02 -46.83
N ASP A 276 -22.72 59.93 -46.38
CA ASP A 276 -23.35 60.95 -47.22
C ASP A 276 -22.30 62.00 -47.61
N LEU A 277 -22.20 62.28 -48.91
CA LEU A 277 -21.68 63.53 -49.45
C LEU A 277 -22.57 63.95 -50.63
N ASP A 278 -23.13 65.15 -50.47
CA ASP A 278 -23.93 66.02 -51.35
C ASP A 278 -25.39 65.64 -51.70
#